data_AF-A0A1V6FW84-F1
#
_entry.id   AF-A0A1V6FW84-F1
#
_cell.length_a   1.000
_cell.length_b   1.000
_cell.length_c   1.000
_cell.angle_alpha   90.00
_cell.angle_beta   90.00
_cell.angle_gamma   90.00
#
_symmetry.space_group_name_H-M   'P 1'
#
loop_
_entity.id
_entity.type
_entity.pdbx_description
1 polymer ?
#
loop_
_entity_poly.entity_id
_entity_poly.type
_entity_poly.pdbx_seq_one_letter_code
_entity_poly.pdbx_strand_id
1 'polypeptide(L)'
;MRYLWLLVVCMSALAFALEPLVLVDFETLEGVTKTGQQSSFKLIDQAAVGSGAIEVTLPGTVACRLPFDIPEKQSWNEYQGISFQVKGDGSDVWMPISLVSTQGSYSYVYFVPLTSTSWTTYKVGWDEFIPESAVGLIGELGSLPPCGIDIVRFGCRWNIWYDNAPIPQHTACFDQVQLEPVIDKTQSSFQPKSPEQFLTKLREGKPVLIQCQGDSITAGTGLRDKVTSRYSIQLQNILREWLGNEGITVLNRAVGGARTNDLRAWLNRDFIGETPDLVTVWIGYNDKSGAIGREYYARTVNDYIDRIAQKTKGESAILLIATGPGKGPRFTMMDDFAQEIRNIAKDRKLLLFDASHILKSLGHEAFCDLMADMAHPNEAGHQMVAEKLADFLVDAAKITTPKPVKQQKSAPPQGQEYTTTFEGDAEDWKLERQTELTTELAQDNGTCLKLTAVEKNTDHVRAWSKPINVIPGQVYQVEADVLNKITTGRYGIYLAEYDEGDGKGQFNSLKMHCVISHKGNATRWTRHDGKYTVPEGIKSIRVLVWIAKESIGTLYFDNLKVSPK
;
A
#
# COMPACT_ATOMS: atom_id res chain seq x y z
N MET A 1 89.41 2.95 -7.98
CA MET A 1 88.59 2.42 -9.10
C MET A 1 87.54 1.50 -8.47
N ARG A 2 86.22 1.64 -8.59
CA ARG A 2 85.28 2.58 -9.21
C ARG A 2 83.96 2.33 -8.44
N TYR A 3 83.33 3.38 -7.95
CA TYR A 3 82.00 3.35 -7.33
C TYR A 3 80.94 3.02 -8.38
N LEU A 4 80.07 2.05 -8.11
CA LEU A 4 78.92 1.70 -8.93
C LEU A 4 77.72 2.52 -8.43
N TRP A 5 77.38 3.58 -9.16
CA TRP A 5 76.12 4.32 -8.99
C TRP A 5 75.03 3.60 -9.79
N LEU A 6 74.07 2.99 -9.10
CA LEU A 6 72.77 2.65 -9.70
C LEU A 6 71.92 3.93 -9.73
N LEU A 7 71.65 4.43 -10.93
CA LEU A 7 70.63 5.44 -11.19
C LEU A 7 69.25 4.82 -10.92
N VAL A 8 68.61 5.24 -9.83
CA VAL A 8 67.16 5.15 -9.66
C VAL A 8 66.55 6.23 -10.56
N VAL A 9 65.96 5.82 -11.67
CA VAL A 9 65.10 6.71 -12.48
C VAL A 9 63.78 6.83 -11.72
N CYS A 10 63.61 7.91 -10.96
CA CYS A 10 62.29 8.37 -10.55
C CYS A 10 61.52 8.79 -11.81
N MET A 11 60.72 7.88 -12.37
CA MET A 11 59.59 8.29 -13.20
C MET A 11 58.55 8.93 -12.27
N SER A 12 58.62 10.24 -12.14
CA SER A 12 57.49 11.04 -11.67
C SER A 12 56.38 10.92 -12.72
N ALA A 13 55.51 9.92 -12.56
CA ALA A 13 54.20 9.94 -13.18
C ALA A 13 53.45 11.14 -12.58
N LEU A 14 53.44 12.26 -13.29
CA LEU A 14 52.42 13.28 -13.13
C LEU A 14 51.08 12.59 -13.46
N ALA A 15 50.41 12.07 -12.44
CA ALA A 15 49.01 11.71 -12.56
C ALA A 15 48.27 13.01 -12.85
N PHE A 16 47.86 13.24 -14.10
CA PHE A 16 46.87 14.26 -14.39
C PHE A 16 45.62 13.88 -13.60
N ALA A 17 45.25 14.71 -12.64
CA ALA A 17 43.98 14.53 -11.94
C ALA A 17 42.88 14.68 -12.99
N LEU A 18 41.99 13.67 -13.10
CA LEU A 18 40.78 13.78 -13.90
C LEU A 18 40.03 15.05 -13.48
N GLU A 19 39.57 15.84 -14.45
CA GLU A 19 38.73 17.00 -14.21
C GLU A 19 37.24 16.63 -14.36
N PRO A 20 36.31 17.38 -13.72
CA PRO A 20 34.89 17.21 -13.96
C PRO A 20 34.55 17.30 -15.45
N LEU A 21 33.70 16.38 -15.93
CA LEU A 21 33.30 16.32 -17.33
C LEU A 21 31.80 16.64 -17.48
N VAL A 22 31.47 17.68 -18.23
CA VAL A 22 30.07 18.07 -18.48
C VAL A 22 29.37 17.02 -19.35
N LEU A 23 28.26 16.48 -18.83
CA LEU A 23 27.37 15.57 -19.56
C LEU A 23 26.28 16.33 -20.31
N VAL A 24 25.66 17.31 -19.64
CA VAL A 24 24.65 18.18 -20.21
C VAL A 24 24.61 19.52 -19.45
N ASP A 25 24.64 20.61 -20.20
CA ASP A 25 24.60 22.00 -19.71
C ASP A 25 23.23 22.67 -19.91
N PHE A 26 22.33 22.06 -20.67
CA PHE A 26 20.99 22.59 -20.98
C PHE A 26 20.97 23.98 -21.64
N GLU A 27 22.03 24.36 -22.36
CA GLU A 27 22.05 25.55 -23.22
C GLU A 27 21.04 25.44 -24.36
N THR A 28 20.77 24.20 -24.80
CA THR A 28 19.67 23.85 -25.70
C THR A 28 18.92 22.64 -25.15
N LEU A 29 17.66 22.48 -25.56
CA LEU A 29 16.83 21.33 -25.18
C LEU A 29 16.64 20.35 -26.34
N GLU A 30 17.64 20.25 -27.22
CA GLU A 30 17.64 19.29 -28.31
C GLU A 30 17.62 17.85 -27.75
N GLY A 31 16.77 16.99 -28.32
CA GLY A 31 16.64 15.60 -27.88
C GLY A 31 15.93 15.39 -26.53
N VAL A 32 15.45 16.45 -25.87
CA VAL A 32 14.65 16.34 -24.64
C VAL A 32 13.23 15.86 -24.98
N THR A 33 12.77 14.85 -24.26
CA THR A 33 11.44 14.24 -24.45
C THR A 33 10.68 14.20 -23.12
N LYS A 34 9.36 14.00 -23.17
CA LYS A 34 8.52 13.87 -21.97
C LYS A 34 7.53 12.74 -22.08
N THR A 35 7.14 12.18 -20.94
CA THR A 35 6.02 11.24 -20.83
C THR A 35 5.12 11.58 -19.63
N GLY A 36 3.82 11.31 -19.77
CA GLY A 36 2.81 11.73 -18.80
C GLY A 36 2.20 13.08 -19.14
N GLN A 37 0.88 13.20 -18.95
CA GLN A 37 0.12 14.37 -19.39
C GLN A 37 0.49 15.65 -18.65
N GLN A 38 0.82 15.55 -17.35
CA GLN A 38 1.18 16.68 -16.49
C GLN A 38 2.63 17.14 -16.65
N SER A 39 3.48 16.32 -17.28
CA SER A 39 4.88 16.68 -17.48
C SER A 39 5.05 17.79 -18.52
N SER A 40 5.96 18.72 -18.26
CA SER A 40 6.41 19.71 -19.24
C SER A 40 7.86 20.12 -18.97
N PHE A 41 8.49 20.73 -19.97
CA PHE A 41 9.81 21.31 -19.83
C PHE A 41 9.92 22.57 -20.69
N LYS A 42 10.78 23.52 -20.28
CA LYS A 42 11.11 24.71 -21.06
C LYS A 42 12.53 25.18 -20.78
N LEU A 43 13.11 25.89 -21.73
CA LEU A 43 14.40 26.56 -21.57
C LEU A 43 14.18 27.87 -20.81
N ILE A 44 15.05 28.16 -19.84
CA ILE A 44 15.07 29.44 -19.12
C ILE A 44 16.44 30.10 -19.24
N ASP A 45 16.48 31.44 -19.12
CA ASP A 45 17.67 32.28 -19.27
C ASP A 45 18.38 32.59 -17.93
N GLN A 46 17.93 31.98 -16.83
CA GLN A 46 18.45 32.17 -15.48
C GLN A 46 19.26 30.96 -15.01
N ALA A 47 20.25 30.56 -15.80
CA ALA A 47 21.10 29.41 -15.52
C ALA A 47 22.00 29.61 -14.28
N ALA A 48 22.49 28.51 -13.72
CA ALA A 48 23.55 28.53 -12.71
C ALA A 48 24.92 28.76 -13.35
N VAL A 49 25.14 28.18 -14.54
CA VAL A 49 26.34 28.31 -15.36
C VAL A 49 25.90 28.57 -16.80
N GLY A 50 26.61 29.45 -17.51
CA GLY A 50 26.29 29.74 -18.90
C GLY A 50 25.00 30.55 -19.07
N SER A 51 24.19 30.24 -20.09
CA SER A 51 23.06 31.07 -20.51
C SER A 51 21.68 30.40 -20.46
N GLY A 52 21.63 29.07 -20.46
CA GLY A 52 20.40 28.28 -20.49
C GLY A 52 20.33 27.25 -19.36
N ALA A 53 19.13 27.02 -18.84
CA ALA A 53 18.84 25.90 -17.95
C ALA A 53 17.49 25.26 -18.29
N ILE A 54 17.29 24.01 -17.89
CA ILE A 54 16.00 23.33 -18.07
C ILE A 54 15.12 23.56 -16.84
N GLU A 55 13.92 24.10 -17.04
CA GLU A 55 12.85 24.03 -16.05
C GLU A 55 11.96 22.83 -16.38
N VAL A 56 11.71 21.96 -15.39
CA VAL A 56 10.84 20.78 -15.53
C VAL A 56 9.65 20.87 -14.60
N THR A 57 8.47 20.48 -15.09
CA THR A 57 7.25 20.33 -14.29
C THR A 57 6.82 18.86 -14.30
N LEU A 58 6.49 18.32 -13.13
CA LEU A 58 6.09 16.91 -12.89
C LEU A 58 4.79 16.90 -12.05
N PRO A 59 4.02 15.78 -11.94
CA PRO A 59 4.34 14.36 -12.23
C PRO A 59 4.48 13.95 -13.71
N GLY A 60 5.20 12.84 -13.92
CA GLY A 60 5.55 12.30 -15.23
C GLY A 60 7.06 12.12 -15.34
N THR A 61 7.61 12.12 -16.56
CA THR A 61 9.07 12.17 -16.73
C THR A 61 9.47 13.12 -17.85
N VAL A 62 10.65 13.72 -17.70
CA VAL A 62 11.37 14.48 -18.74
C VAL A 62 12.73 13.84 -18.90
N ALA A 63 13.10 13.42 -20.10
CA ALA A 63 14.33 12.69 -20.38
C ALA A 63 15.20 13.45 -21.38
N CYS A 64 16.45 13.72 -20.98
CA CYS A 64 17.50 14.25 -21.84
C CYS A 64 18.40 13.10 -22.28
N ARG A 65 18.44 12.85 -23.59
CA ARG A 65 19.33 11.84 -24.17
C ARG A 65 20.69 12.45 -24.46
N LEU A 66 21.74 11.83 -23.93
CA LEU A 66 23.11 12.23 -24.20
C LEU A 66 23.49 11.86 -25.65
N PRO A 67 24.39 12.62 -26.32
CA PRO A 67 24.89 12.27 -27.64
C PRO A 67 25.45 10.85 -27.70
N PHE A 68 25.24 10.15 -28.82
CA PHE A 68 25.71 8.76 -28.98
C PHE A 68 27.23 8.67 -29.17
N ASP A 69 27.85 9.66 -29.81
CA ASP A 69 29.25 9.63 -30.23
C ASP A 69 30.16 10.42 -29.29
N ILE A 70 29.93 10.37 -27.97
CA ILE A 70 30.82 11.01 -27.00
C ILE A 70 32.17 10.28 -27.01
N PRO A 71 33.28 10.95 -27.41
CA PRO A 71 34.60 10.32 -27.43
C PRO A 71 34.99 9.84 -26.04
N GLU A 72 35.73 8.74 -25.98
CA GLU A 72 36.33 8.24 -24.74
C GLU A 72 35.34 7.92 -23.61
N LYS A 73 34.05 7.67 -23.89
CA LYS A 73 33.03 7.31 -22.88
C LYS A 73 33.47 6.22 -21.90
N GLN A 74 34.39 5.35 -22.28
CA GLN A 74 34.99 4.34 -21.40
C GLN A 74 35.74 4.92 -20.19
N SER A 75 36.33 6.12 -20.31
CA SER A 75 36.99 6.82 -19.20
C SER A 75 36.03 7.21 -18.09
N TRP A 76 34.72 7.27 -18.36
CA TRP A 76 33.69 7.57 -17.36
C TRP A 76 33.71 6.58 -16.20
N ASN A 77 34.23 5.37 -16.43
CA ASN A 77 34.38 4.33 -15.41
C ASN A 77 35.39 4.69 -14.32
N GLU A 78 36.21 5.73 -14.52
CA GLU A 78 37.16 6.25 -13.54
C GLU A 78 36.55 7.31 -12.60
N TYR A 79 35.34 7.80 -12.91
CA TYR A 79 34.63 8.80 -12.11
C TYR A 79 33.88 8.15 -10.94
N GLN A 80 33.58 8.93 -9.90
CA GLN A 80 32.98 8.44 -8.64
C GLN A 80 31.50 8.82 -8.45
N GLY A 81 30.97 9.70 -9.31
CA GLY A 81 29.58 10.14 -9.25
C GLY A 81 29.29 11.27 -10.22
N ILE A 82 28.21 12.00 -9.97
CA ILE A 82 27.90 13.24 -10.69
C ILE A 82 27.72 14.43 -9.75
N SER A 83 27.89 15.63 -10.31
CA SER A 83 27.34 16.85 -9.75
C SER A 83 26.29 17.45 -10.68
N PHE A 84 25.39 18.24 -10.12
CA PHE A 84 24.39 19.01 -10.85
C PHE A 84 23.85 20.15 -10.01
N GLN A 85 23.35 21.19 -10.67
CA GLN A 85 22.74 22.35 -10.05
C GLN A 85 21.22 22.19 -10.01
N VAL A 86 20.61 22.56 -8.89
CA VAL A 86 19.14 22.55 -8.73
C VAL A 86 18.67 23.87 -8.13
N LYS A 87 17.59 24.41 -8.69
CA LYS A 87 16.82 25.53 -8.10
C LYS A 87 15.35 25.09 -8.00
N GLY A 88 14.91 24.80 -6.79
CA GLY A 88 13.56 24.36 -6.48
C GLY A 88 12.52 25.49 -6.44
N ASP A 89 11.27 25.10 -6.22
CA ASP A 89 10.11 25.99 -6.11
C ASP A 89 9.77 26.41 -4.67
N GLY A 90 10.55 25.94 -3.69
CA GLY A 90 10.33 26.19 -2.26
C GLY A 90 9.35 25.20 -1.61
N SER A 91 8.86 24.20 -2.34
CA SER A 91 7.98 23.18 -1.78
C SER A 91 8.73 22.10 -1.00
N ASP A 92 8.01 21.38 -0.12
CA ASP A 92 8.52 20.21 0.59
C ASP A 92 8.60 18.95 -0.29
N VAL A 93 8.35 19.07 -1.60
CA VAL A 93 8.42 17.97 -2.55
C VAL A 93 9.89 17.61 -2.81
N TRP A 94 10.14 16.32 -3.01
CA TRP A 94 11.43 15.86 -3.49
C TRP A 94 11.31 15.39 -4.93
N MET A 95 12.17 15.93 -5.79
CA MET A 95 12.20 15.57 -7.20
C MET A 95 13.21 14.46 -7.46
N PRO A 96 12.82 13.39 -8.18
CA PRO A 96 13.76 12.39 -8.64
C PRO A 96 14.55 12.87 -9.87
N ILE A 97 15.86 12.68 -9.82
CA ILE A 97 16.78 12.67 -10.96
C ILE A 97 17.28 11.22 -11.14
N SER A 98 17.29 10.74 -12.37
CA SER A 98 17.64 9.36 -12.70
C SER A 98 18.70 9.29 -13.80
N LEU A 99 19.59 8.30 -13.69
CA LEU A 99 20.57 7.94 -14.70
C LEU A 99 20.14 6.62 -15.34
N VAL A 100 20.00 6.64 -16.66
CA VAL A 100 19.31 5.55 -17.38
C VAL A 100 20.14 5.12 -18.59
N SER A 101 20.19 3.81 -18.80
CA SER A 101 20.72 3.18 -20.03
C SER A 101 19.74 3.36 -21.20
N THR A 102 20.22 3.26 -22.44
CA THR A 102 19.38 3.37 -23.65
C THR A 102 18.12 2.50 -23.63
N GLN A 103 18.21 1.26 -23.12
CA GLN A 103 17.08 0.33 -23.09
C GLN A 103 16.16 0.50 -21.86
N GLY A 104 16.52 1.37 -20.91
CA GLY A 104 15.74 1.62 -19.69
C GLY A 104 15.80 0.52 -18.62
N SER A 105 16.31 -0.68 -18.95
CA SER A 105 16.38 -1.80 -18.00
C SER A 105 17.28 -1.50 -16.79
N TYR A 106 18.32 -0.69 -17.00
CA TYR A 106 19.11 -0.09 -15.95
C TYR A 106 18.72 1.38 -15.80
N SER A 107 18.06 1.67 -14.68
CA SER A 107 17.61 3.00 -14.29
C SER A 107 17.87 3.16 -12.81
N TYR A 108 18.55 4.24 -12.43
CA TYR A 108 18.95 4.51 -11.06
C TYR A 108 18.49 5.90 -10.66
N VAL A 109 17.91 6.04 -9.48
CA VAL A 109 17.25 7.28 -9.05
C VAL A 109 17.87 7.83 -7.78
N TYR A 110 17.96 9.14 -7.71
CA TYR A 110 18.30 9.92 -6.53
C TYR A 110 17.24 11.03 -6.36
N PHE A 111 16.85 11.32 -5.11
CA PHE A 111 15.83 12.31 -4.80
C PHE A 111 16.47 13.58 -4.23
N VAL A 112 16.14 14.74 -4.79
CA VAL A 112 16.61 16.06 -4.34
C VAL A 112 15.47 16.86 -3.73
N PRO A 113 15.69 17.61 -2.63
CA PRO A 113 14.65 18.47 -2.06
C PRO A 113 14.46 19.73 -2.92
N LEU A 114 13.22 20.20 -3.03
CA LEU A 114 12.88 21.43 -3.76
C LEU A 114 12.73 22.68 -2.87
N THR A 115 13.09 22.56 -1.59
CA THR A 115 12.90 23.62 -0.59
C THR A 115 13.74 24.88 -0.86
N SER A 116 14.84 24.77 -1.62
CA SER A 116 15.71 25.91 -1.95
C SER A 116 15.26 26.59 -3.23
N THR A 117 14.95 27.89 -3.17
CA THR A 117 14.64 28.73 -4.35
C THR A 117 15.89 29.35 -4.99
N SER A 118 17.08 28.98 -4.51
CA SER A 118 18.38 29.40 -5.03
C SER A 118 19.14 28.21 -5.63
N TRP A 119 19.99 28.48 -6.62
CA TRP A 119 20.85 27.45 -7.21
C TRP A 119 21.73 26.80 -6.14
N THR A 120 21.62 25.47 -6.05
CA THR A 120 22.32 24.64 -5.08
C THR A 120 23.00 23.50 -5.81
N THR A 121 24.29 23.31 -5.56
CA THR A 121 25.05 22.20 -6.14
C THR A 121 24.87 20.95 -5.30
N TYR A 122 24.50 19.84 -5.95
CA TYR A 122 24.51 18.51 -5.37
C TYR A 122 25.67 17.72 -5.98
N LYS A 123 26.41 16.99 -5.13
CA LYS A 123 27.43 16.01 -5.53
C LYS A 123 26.98 14.66 -4.99
N VAL A 124 26.80 13.68 -5.87
CA VAL A 124 26.13 12.41 -5.55
C VAL A 124 26.96 11.25 -6.08
N GLY A 125 27.34 10.34 -5.19
CA GLY A 125 28.11 9.15 -5.56
C GLY A 125 27.28 8.08 -6.27
N TRP A 126 27.94 7.20 -7.02
CA TRP A 126 27.26 6.06 -7.67
C TRP A 126 26.48 5.17 -6.69
N ASP A 127 26.93 5.07 -5.45
CA ASP A 127 26.29 4.29 -4.40
C ASP A 127 25.03 4.94 -3.81
N GLU A 128 24.74 6.19 -4.14
CA GLU A 128 23.51 6.89 -3.75
C GLU A 128 22.42 6.82 -4.83
N PHE A 129 22.79 6.51 -6.07
CA PHE A 129 21.84 6.25 -7.15
C PHE A 129 21.28 4.84 -7.03
N ILE A 130 20.04 4.73 -6.54
CA ILE A 130 19.42 3.44 -6.24
C ILE A 130 18.70 2.88 -7.47
N PRO A 131 18.90 1.61 -7.83
CA PRO A 131 18.26 1.02 -9.00
C PRO A 131 16.74 0.90 -8.81
N GLU A 132 15.96 1.29 -9.82
CA GLU A 132 14.50 1.10 -9.85
C GLU A 132 14.10 -0.37 -10.09
N SER A 133 15.03 -1.18 -10.61
CA SER A 133 14.89 -2.62 -10.89
C SER A 133 15.80 -3.46 -9.98
N ALA A 134 15.63 -4.79 -10.00
CA ALA A 134 16.45 -5.70 -9.19
C ALA A 134 17.84 -5.96 -9.80
N VAL A 135 18.66 -4.90 -9.86
CA VAL A 135 20.06 -4.92 -10.36
C VAL A 135 21.01 -4.35 -9.30
N GLY A 136 22.31 -4.61 -9.39
CA GLY A 136 23.32 -3.99 -8.52
C GLY A 136 23.48 -2.49 -8.77
N LEU A 137 24.24 -1.77 -7.93
CA LEU A 137 24.52 -0.34 -8.08
C LEU A 137 25.33 -0.04 -9.35
N ILE A 138 25.39 1.24 -9.76
CA ILE A 138 26.26 1.67 -10.87
C ILE A 138 27.71 1.30 -10.55
N GLY A 139 28.38 0.64 -11.50
CA GLY A 139 29.77 0.18 -11.36
C GLY A 139 29.96 -1.16 -10.63
N GLU A 140 28.91 -1.76 -10.05
CA GLU A 140 29.01 -3.13 -9.55
C GLU A 140 29.16 -4.14 -10.69
N LEU A 141 29.85 -5.25 -10.42
CA LEU A 141 30.04 -6.32 -11.39
C LEU A 141 28.67 -6.87 -11.86
N GLY A 142 28.45 -6.88 -13.18
CA GLY A 142 27.19 -7.32 -13.79
C GLY A 142 26.08 -6.27 -13.84
N SER A 143 26.33 -5.06 -13.32
CA SER A 143 25.44 -3.91 -13.41
C SER A 143 25.89 -2.90 -14.48
N LEU A 144 25.18 -1.76 -14.57
CA LEU A 144 25.53 -0.69 -15.51
C LEU A 144 26.84 -0.01 -15.08
N PRO A 145 27.91 -0.01 -15.90
CA PRO A 145 29.08 0.82 -15.64
C PRO A 145 28.74 2.30 -15.95
N PRO A 146 29.46 3.28 -15.38
CA PRO A 146 29.25 4.70 -15.69
C PRO A 146 29.23 5.01 -17.20
N CYS A 147 30.09 4.37 -17.99
CA CYS A 147 30.12 4.53 -19.45
C CYS A 147 28.84 4.06 -20.18
N GLY A 148 27.93 3.35 -19.49
CA GLY A 148 26.63 2.91 -20.01
C GLY A 148 25.48 3.89 -19.75
N ILE A 149 25.75 5.03 -19.10
CA ILE A 149 24.74 6.08 -18.88
C ILE A 149 24.48 6.79 -20.21
N ASP A 150 23.22 6.81 -20.65
CA ASP A 150 22.83 7.40 -21.93
C ASP A 150 21.78 8.50 -21.76
N ILE A 151 21.09 8.55 -20.63
CA ILE A 151 19.94 9.43 -20.41
C ILE A 151 19.99 9.97 -18.98
N VAL A 152 19.84 11.29 -18.86
CA VAL A 152 19.50 11.96 -17.60
C VAL A 152 17.98 12.19 -17.61
N ARG A 153 17.27 11.62 -16.65
CA ARG A 153 15.80 11.68 -16.57
C ARG A 153 15.34 12.32 -15.28
N PHE A 154 14.50 13.34 -15.38
CA PHE A 154 13.74 13.90 -14.27
C PHE A 154 12.39 13.19 -14.17
N GLY A 155 11.94 12.88 -12.96
CA GLY A 155 10.75 12.06 -12.76
C GLY A 155 11.07 10.57 -12.61
N CYS A 156 10.10 9.83 -12.08
CA CYS A 156 10.17 8.38 -11.91
C CYS A 156 8.75 7.78 -12.04
N ARG A 157 8.61 6.48 -11.78
CA ARG A 157 7.31 5.78 -11.86
C ARG A 157 6.27 6.22 -10.82
N TRP A 158 6.66 7.01 -9.83
CA TRP A 158 5.83 7.35 -8.67
C TRP A 158 4.96 8.58 -8.89
N ASN A 159 3.67 8.45 -8.58
CA ASN A 159 2.67 9.52 -8.60
C ASN A 159 1.94 9.68 -7.25
N ILE A 160 2.34 8.90 -6.25
CA ILE A 160 1.82 8.91 -4.88
C ILE A 160 2.97 9.02 -3.87
N TRP A 161 2.63 9.52 -2.69
CA TRP A 161 3.52 9.82 -1.57
C TRP A 161 3.12 9.03 -0.33
N TYR A 162 3.59 9.48 0.84
CA TYR A 162 3.16 8.98 2.15
C TYR A 162 1.65 8.79 2.20
N ASP A 163 1.23 7.68 2.78
CA ASP A 163 -0.17 7.32 2.93
C ASP A 163 -0.92 7.24 1.59
N ASN A 164 -0.22 7.02 0.48
CA ASN A 164 -0.78 7.03 -0.87
C ASN A 164 -1.43 8.38 -1.29
N ALA A 165 -1.03 9.49 -0.67
CA ALA A 165 -1.47 10.81 -1.12
C ALA A 165 -0.93 11.10 -2.53
N PRO A 166 -1.69 11.76 -3.44
CA PRO A 166 -1.16 12.13 -4.73
C PRO A 166 0.03 13.10 -4.57
N ILE A 167 1.08 12.92 -5.37
CA ILE A 167 2.17 13.90 -5.44
C ILE A 167 1.63 15.15 -6.16
N PRO A 168 1.70 16.35 -5.54
CA PRO A 168 1.24 17.58 -6.18
C PRO A 168 2.12 17.93 -7.38
N GLN A 169 1.58 18.73 -8.30
CA GLN A 169 2.39 19.32 -9.35
C GLN A 169 3.49 20.20 -8.74
N HIS A 170 4.70 20.06 -9.24
CA HIS A 170 5.88 20.77 -8.74
C HIS A 170 6.85 21.03 -9.89
N THR A 171 7.71 22.04 -9.68
CA THR A 171 8.64 22.51 -10.70
C THR A 171 10.03 22.71 -10.10
N ALA A 172 11.08 22.42 -10.85
CA ALA A 172 12.41 22.94 -10.54
C ALA A 172 13.23 23.16 -11.80
N CYS A 173 14.29 23.94 -11.64
CA CYS A 173 15.29 24.14 -12.66
C CYS A 173 16.50 23.25 -12.38
N PHE A 174 17.06 22.66 -13.44
CA PHE A 174 18.31 21.91 -13.41
C PHE A 174 19.30 22.51 -14.39
N ASP A 175 20.57 22.43 -14.01
CA ASP A 175 21.66 22.94 -14.81
C ASP A 175 22.94 22.12 -14.57
N GLN A 176 23.86 22.13 -15.54
CA GLN A 176 25.24 21.69 -15.42
C GLN A 176 25.42 20.31 -14.76
N VAL A 177 24.92 19.25 -15.41
CA VAL A 177 25.14 17.86 -14.96
C VAL A 177 26.53 17.41 -15.43
N GLN A 178 27.38 16.97 -14.50
CA GLN A 178 28.78 16.64 -14.78
C GLN A 178 29.20 15.36 -14.07
N LEU A 179 30.10 14.58 -14.66
CA LEU A 179 30.81 13.53 -13.95
C LEU A 179 31.83 14.14 -13.00
N GLU A 180 31.92 13.59 -11.79
CA GLU A 180 32.86 14.03 -10.76
C GLU A 180 33.93 12.96 -10.50
N PRO A 181 35.23 13.30 -10.66
CA PRO A 181 36.33 12.35 -10.49
C PRO A 181 36.47 11.89 -9.04
N VAL A 182 36.05 12.75 -8.10
CA VAL A 182 36.07 12.51 -6.66
C VAL A 182 34.74 12.96 -6.08
N ILE A 183 34.11 12.07 -5.31
CA ILE A 183 32.96 12.40 -4.47
C ILE A 183 33.43 12.24 -3.03
N ASP A 184 33.19 13.27 -2.21
CA ASP A 184 33.49 13.22 -0.78
C ASP A 184 32.59 12.21 -0.08
N LYS A 185 33.06 10.96 0.00
CA LYS A 185 32.35 9.92 0.74
C LYS A 185 32.57 10.14 2.23
N THR A 186 31.49 10.33 2.96
CA THR A 186 31.55 10.24 4.42
C THR A 186 31.72 8.76 4.78
N GLN A 187 32.97 8.33 4.95
CA GLN A 187 33.27 6.99 5.41
C GLN A 187 32.62 6.81 6.77
N SER A 188 31.76 5.81 6.89
CA SER A 188 31.00 5.65 8.11
C SER A 188 30.78 4.19 8.47
N SER A 189 30.84 3.95 9.76
CA SER A 189 30.74 2.67 10.43
C SER A 189 29.53 2.61 11.38
N PHE A 190 28.59 3.56 11.27
CA PHE A 190 27.42 3.59 12.13
C PHE A 190 26.68 2.26 12.09
N GLN A 191 26.37 1.76 13.28
CA GLN A 191 25.48 0.62 13.47
C GLN A 191 24.15 1.14 14.04
N PRO A 192 23.04 0.42 13.82
CA PRO A 192 21.78 0.76 14.47
C PRO A 192 21.94 0.85 15.98
N LYS A 193 21.19 1.75 16.63
CA LYS A 193 21.22 1.89 18.09
C LYS A 193 20.72 0.60 18.73
N SER A 194 21.32 0.25 19.88
CA SER A 194 20.75 -0.79 20.73
C SER A 194 19.29 -0.44 21.10
N PRO A 195 18.35 -1.40 21.00
CA PRO A 195 16.96 -1.15 21.34
C PRO A 195 16.75 -0.78 22.81
N GLU A 196 17.68 -1.12 23.72
CA GLU A 196 17.52 -0.87 25.15
C GLU A 196 17.31 0.62 25.47
N GLN A 197 17.86 1.53 24.68
CA GLN A 197 17.65 2.96 24.91
C GLN A 197 16.22 3.40 24.62
N PHE A 198 15.67 2.97 23.48
CA PHE A 198 14.26 3.20 23.15
C PHE A 198 13.35 2.51 24.18
N LEU A 199 13.63 1.25 24.53
CA LEU A 199 12.84 0.48 25.50
C LEU A 199 12.88 1.11 26.91
N THR A 200 14.02 1.69 27.30
CA THR A 200 14.15 2.44 28.56
C THR A 200 13.34 3.74 28.52
N LYS A 201 13.39 4.51 27.43
CA LYS A 201 12.53 5.70 27.29
C LYS A 201 11.05 5.35 27.40
N LEU A 202 10.62 4.27 26.73
CA LEU A 202 9.25 3.77 26.79
C LEU A 202 8.86 3.37 28.22
N ARG A 203 9.72 2.62 28.92
CA ARG A 203 9.53 2.19 30.33
C ARG A 203 9.45 3.36 31.31
N GLU A 204 10.24 4.41 31.09
CA GLU A 204 10.30 5.59 31.95
C GLU A 204 9.23 6.64 31.64
N GLY A 205 8.33 6.39 30.68
CA GLY A 205 7.28 7.34 30.30
C GLY A 205 7.83 8.61 29.63
N LYS A 206 9.02 8.55 29.01
CA LYS A 206 9.59 9.66 28.25
C LYS A 206 8.90 9.77 26.88
N PRO A 207 8.92 10.95 26.24
CA PRO A 207 8.53 11.08 24.85
C PRO A 207 9.38 10.16 23.95
N VAL A 208 8.74 9.52 22.99
CA VAL A 208 9.40 8.65 21.99
C VAL A 208 8.80 8.86 20.62
N LEU A 209 9.65 8.85 19.58
CA LEU A 209 9.24 8.89 18.18
C LEU A 209 9.48 7.53 17.51
N ILE A 210 8.41 6.89 17.05
CA ILE A 210 8.43 5.66 16.26
C ILE A 210 8.12 6.04 14.81
N GLN A 211 9.00 5.73 13.87
CA GLN A 211 8.77 5.96 12.44
C GLN A 211 8.55 4.63 11.70
N CYS A 212 7.38 4.44 11.10
CA CYS A 212 7.03 3.25 10.34
C CYS A 212 7.38 3.39 8.86
N GLN A 213 8.22 2.48 8.38
CA GLN A 213 8.63 2.31 6.99
C GLN A 213 8.00 1.04 6.41
N GLY A 214 7.54 1.12 5.17
CA GLY A 214 6.94 -0.03 4.51
C GLY A 214 6.19 0.31 3.22
N ASP A 215 5.31 -0.60 2.85
CA ASP A 215 4.55 -0.53 1.60
C ASP A 215 3.05 -0.23 1.80
N SER A 216 2.21 -0.76 0.93
CA SER A 216 0.75 -0.57 0.96
C SER A 216 0.10 -1.11 2.24
N ILE A 217 0.67 -2.14 2.86
CA ILE A 217 0.18 -2.63 4.15
C ILE A 217 0.40 -1.56 5.23
N THR A 218 1.59 -0.96 5.27
CA THR A 218 1.88 0.10 6.24
C THR A 218 1.15 1.40 5.93
N ALA A 219 0.95 1.74 4.65
CA ALA A 219 0.17 2.90 4.23
C ALA A 219 -1.35 2.76 4.52
N GLY A 220 -1.83 1.55 4.85
CA GLY A 220 -3.24 1.30 5.13
C GLY A 220 -4.12 1.16 3.89
N THR A 221 -3.58 0.67 2.77
CA THR A 221 -4.36 0.34 1.58
C THR A 221 -5.45 -0.67 1.92
N GLY A 222 -6.67 -0.47 1.42
CA GLY A 222 -7.81 -1.35 1.70
C GLY A 222 -8.66 -0.91 2.90
N LEU A 223 -8.17 0.02 3.72
CA LEU A 223 -8.98 0.64 4.78
C LEU A 223 -9.93 1.69 4.22
N ARG A 224 -11.15 1.73 4.76
CA ARG A 224 -12.13 2.80 4.48
C ARG A 224 -11.66 4.14 5.05
N ASP A 225 -11.13 4.13 6.27
CA ASP A 225 -10.52 5.30 6.91
C ASP A 225 -9.13 4.95 7.45
N LYS A 226 -8.12 5.12 6.60
CA LYS A 226 -6.72 4.90 6.98
C LYS A 226 -6.20 5.90 8.02
N VAL A 227 -6.82 7.06 8.19
CA VAL A 227 -6.32 8.08 9.14
C VAL A 227 -6.55 7.63 10.58
N THR A 228 -7.64 6.90 10.83
CA THR A 228 -7.98 6.40 12.17
C THR A 228 -7.68 4.92 12.35
N SER A 229 -7.77 4.11 11.30
CA SER A 229 -7.83 2.64 11.45
C SER A 229 -6.52 1.92 11.14
N ARG A 230 -5.52 2.61 10.57
CA ARG A 230 -4.24 1.97 10.23
C ARG A 230 -3.48 1.55 11.50
N TYR A 231 -2.70 0.48 11.37
CA TYR A 231 -2.02 -0.12 12.53
C TYR A 231 -1.07 0.87 13.23
N SER A 232 -0.45 1.81 12.50
CA SER A 232 0.48 2.78 13.10
C SER A 232 -0.22 3.77 14.03
N ILE A 233 -1.43 4.21 13.68
CA ILE A 233 -2.24 5.10 14.52
C ILE A 233 -2.85 4.32 15.69
N GLN A 234 -3.33 3.10 15.43
CA GLN A 234 -3.80 2.22 16.51
C GLN A 234 -2.69 1.88 17.49
N LEU A 235 -1.46 1.63 17.03
CA LEU A 235 -0.30 1.40 17.88
C LEU A 235 -0.03 2.59 18.80
N GLN A 236 -0.07 3.82 18.25
CA GLN A 236 0.08 5.03 19.05
C GLN A 236 -0.99 5.10 20.14
N ASN A 237 -2.27 4.96 19.76
CA ASN A 237 -3.39 5.07 20.68
C ASN A 237 -3.32 4.01 21.79
N ILE A 238 -3.04 2.76 21.43
CA ILE A 238 -2.92 1.64 22.38
C ILE A 238 -1.77 1.90 23.36
N LEU A 239 -0.60 2.32 22.89
CA LEU A 239 0.54 2.58 23.78
C LEU A 239 0.30 3.79 24.69
N ARG A 240 -0.32 4.86 24.18
CA ARG A 240 -0.68 6.05 24.98
C ARG A 240 -1.67 5.69 26.08
N GLU A 241 -2.74 4.98 25.73
CA GLU A 241 -3.77 4.53 26.68
C GLU A 241 -3.18 3.57 27.72
N TRP A 242 -2.38 2.58 27.28
CA TRP A 242 -1.79 1.59 28.16
C TRP A 242 -0.77 2.21 29.12
N LEU A 243 0.10 3.09 28.64
CA LEU A 243 1.22 3.61 29.42
C LEU A 243 0.92 4.97 30.06
N GLY A 244 -0.22 5.59 29.77
CA GLY A 244 -0.56 6.94 30.24
C GLY A 244 0.43 8.01 29.76
N ASN A 245 1.01 7.84 28.57
CA ASN A 245 2.10 8.68 28.04
C ASN A 245 1.74 9.30 26.70
N GLU A 246 1.23 10.53 26.70
CA GLU A 246 0.90 11.30 25.48
C GLU A 246 2.12 11.70 24.64
N GLY A 247 3.34 11.55 25.18
CA GLY A 247 4.59 11.83 24.47
C GLY A 247 4.99 10.77 23.44
N ILE A 248 4.23 9.68 23.30
CA ILE A 248 4.46 8.63 22.30
C ILE A 248 3.91 9.10 20.95
N THR A 249 4.77 9.21 19.93
CA THR A 249 4.36 9.58 18.57
C THR A 249 4.72 8.46 17.59
N VAL A 250 3.78 8.08 16.73
CA VAL A 250 4.00 7.11 15.66
C VAL A 250 3.78 7.77 14.30
N LEU A 251 4.87 8.03 13.59
CA LEU A 251 4.90 8.64 12.27
C LEU A 251 4.90 7.55 11.18
N ASN A 252 4.09 7.73 10.14
CA ASN A 252 4.03 6.80 9.02
C ASN A 252 4.66 7.45 7.77
N ARG A 253 5.61 6.75 7.14
CA ARG A 253 6.29 7.18 5.91
C ARG A 253 6.13 6.17 4.77
N ALA A 254 5.19 5.25 4.88
CA ALA A 254 5.00 4.19 3.90
C ALA A 254 4.28 4.67 2.63
N VAL A 255 4.60 4.00 1.52
CA VAL A 255 4.03 4.28 0.19
C VAL A 255 3.58 2.97 -0.45
N GLY A 256 2.36 2.94 -0.97
CA GLY A 256 1.75 1.76 -1.57
C GLY A 256 2.53 1.23 -2.77
N GLY A 257 2.71 -0.09 -2.84
CA GLY A 257 3.46 -0.72 -3.92
C GLY A 257 4.98 -0.58 -3.80
N ALA A 258 5.50 0.02 -2.72
CA ALA A 258 6.93 0.17 -2.51
C ALA A 258 7.62 -1.19 -2.35
N ARG A 259 8.86 -1.25 -2.85
CA ARG A 259 9.80 -2.34 -2.66
C ARG A 259 11.00 -1.83 -1.87
N THR A 260 11.90 -2.73 -1.48
CA THR A 260 13.08 -2.37 -0.69
C THR A 260 13.98 -1.34 -1.40
N ASN A 261 14.10 -1.39 -2.73
CA ASN A 261 14.82 -0.37 -3.50
C ASN A 261 14.18 1.02 -3.38
N ASP A 262 12.85 1.12 -3.35
CA ASP A 262 12.21 2.43 -3.23
C ASP A 262 12.50 3.04 -1.85
N LEU A 263 12.43 2.23 -0.78
CA LEU A 263 12.80 2.70 0.57
C LEU A 263 14.26 3.20 0.63
N ARG A 264 15.18 2.49 -0.03
CA ARG A 264 16.59 2.91 -0.16
C ARG A 264 16.72 4.26 -0.87
N ALA A 265 15.98 4.47 -1.97
CA ALA A 265 16.00 5.70 -2.75
C ALA A 265 15.41 6.90 -2.00
N TRP A 266 14.46 6.64 -1.11
CA TRP A 266 13.73 7.66 -0.35
C TRP A 266 14.33 7.98 1.01
N LEU A 267 15.47 7.39 1.37
CA LEU A 267 16.10 7.59 2.68
C LEU A 267 16.22 9.07 3.09
N ASN A 268 16.71 9.93 2.19
CA ASN A 268 16.91 11.35 2.50
C ASN A 268 15.60 12.11 2.71
N ARG A 269 14.57 11.72 1.98
CA ARG A 269 13.21 12.25 1.97
C ARG A 269 12.40 11.79 3.19
N ASP A 270 12.59 10.53 3.59
CA ASP A 270 11.82 9.88 4.67
C ASP A 270 12.34 10.21 6.07
N PHE A 271 13.62 10.60 6.18
CA PHE A 271 14.30 10.91 7.44
C PHE A 271 14.65 12.40 7.53
N ILE A 272 13.67 13.25 7.24
CA ILE A 272 13.72 14.68 7.52
C ILE A 272 13.15 14.98 8.91
N GLY A 273 13.67 16.01 9.57
CA GLY A 273 13.19 16.45 10.88
C GLY A 273 13.88 15.73 12.04
N GLU A 274 13.10 15.43 13.09
CA GLU A 274 13.60 14.76 14.31
C GLU A 274 14.02 13.32 14.01
N THR A 275 15.14 12.90 14.61
CA THR A 275 15.64 11.54 14.45
C THR A 275 14.77 10.59 15.28
N PRO A 276 14.14 9.56 14.69
CA PRO A 276 13.25 8.66 15.41
C PRO A 276 14.04 7.81 16.42
N ASP A 277 13.43 7.50 17.57
CA ASP A 277 14.01 6.55 18.53
C ASP A 277 13.95 5.12 18.00
N LEU A 278 12.88 4.79 17.26
CA LEU A 278 12.64 3.48 16.67
C LEU A 278 12.17 3.63 15.22
N VAL A 279 12.82 2.90 14.31
CA VAL A 279 12.33 2.70 12.94
C VAL A 279 11.76 1.30 12.83
N THR A 280 10.49 1.17 12.44
CA THR A 280 9.91 -0.13 12.07
C THR A 280 10.00 -0.33 10.56
N VAL A 281 10.34 -1.53 10.11
CA VAL A 281 10.44 -1.86 8.68
C VAL A 281 9.57 -3.08 8.38
N TRP A 282 8.47 -2.87 7.66
CA TRP A 282 7.60 -3.94 7.17
C TRP A 282 7.48 -3.88 5.64
N ILE A 283 8.27 -4.72 4.97
CA ILE A 283 8.45 -4.72 3.51
C ILE A 283 8.63 -6.15 3.00
N GLY A 284 8.50 -6.35 1.69
CA GLY A 284 8.81 -7.61 1.01
C GLY A 284 7.65 -8.22 0.21
N TYR A 285 6.40 -7.79 0.47
CA TYR A 285 5.26 -8.31 -0.29
C TYR A 285 5.34 -7.94 -1.77
N ASN A 286 5.66 -6.67 -2.06
CA ASN A 286 5.84 -6.17 -3.42
C ASN A 286 7.15 -6.63 -4.06
N ASP A 287 8.21 -6.86 -3.28
CA ASP A 287 9.45 -7.45 -3.75
C ASP A 287 9.19 -8.86 -4.29
N LYS A 288 8.48 -9.71 -3.51
CA LYS A 288 8.06 -11.05 -3.96
C LYS A 288 7.16 -10.97 -5.19
N SER A 289 6.24 -10.00 -5.21
CA SER A 289 5.34 -9.78 -6.35
C SER A 289 6.06 -9.29 -7.61
N GLY A 290 7.20 -8.60 -7.45
CA GLY A 290 8.11 -8.22 -8.53
C GLY A 290 9.06 -9.33 -8.97
N ALA A 291 8.85 -10.57 -8.51
CA ALA A 291 9.73 -11.71 -8.77
C ALA A 291 11.20 -11.49 -8.35
N ILE A 292 11.42 -10.66 -7.32
CA ILE A 292 12.76 -10.44 -6.77
C ILE A 292 13.25 -11.73 -6.10
N GLY A 293 14.47 -12.13 -6.41
CA GLY A 293 15.12 -13.28 -5.80
C GLY A 293 15.42 -13.04 -4.32
N ARG A 294 15.33 -14.11 -3.52
CA ARG A 294 15.57 -14.11 -2.07
C ARG A 294 16.89 -13.45 -1.67
N GLU A 295 17.99 -13.77 -2.37
CA GLU A 295 19.32 -13.23 -2.09
C GLU A 295 19.39 -11.72 -2.34
N TYR A 296 18.80 -11.26 -3.44
CA TYR A 296 18.74 -9.84 -3.75
C TYR A 296 17.91 -9.09 -2.69
N TYR A 297 16.77 -9.65 -2.28
CA TYR A 297 15.93 -9.08 -1.22
C TYR A 297 16.71 -8.97 0.11
N ALA A 298 17.39 -10.04 0.54
CA ALA A 298 18.20 -10.00 1.76
C ALA A 298 19.31 -8.95 1.68
N ARG A 299 19.99 -8.83 0.52
CA ARG A 299 21.01 -7.81 0.28
C ARG A 299 20.46 -6.39 0.42
N THR A 300 19.31 -6.10 -0.20
CA THR A 300 18.74 -4.75 -0.18
C THR A 300 18.16 -4.37 1.18
N VAL A 301 17.65 -5.32 1.95
CA VAL A 301 17.23 -5.09 3.34
C VAL A 301 18.44 -4.75 4.21
N ASN A 302 19.56 -5.47 4.06
CA ASN A 302 20.79 -5.17 4.79
C ASN A 302 21.34 -3.78 4.44
N ASP A 303 21.41 -3.44 3.14
CA ASP A 303 21.83 -2.10 2.70
C ASP A 303 20.89 -1.00 3.22
N TYR A 304 19.57 -1.25 3.29
CA TYR A 304 18.64 -0.28 3.86
C TYR A 304 18.87 -0.06 5.37
N ILE A 305 19.17 -1.13 6.12
CA ILE A 305 19.52 -1.03 7.55
C ILE A 305 20.79 -0.18 7.73
N ASP A 306 21.81 -0.39 6.90
CA ASP A 306 23.06 0.39 6.94
C ASP A 306 22.81 1.86 6.62
N ARG A 307 21.98 2.11 5.62
CA ARG A 307 21.54 3.46 5.25
C ARG A 307 20.76 4.16 6.36
N ILE A 308 19.86 3.47 7.06
CA ILE A 308 19.16 4.04 8.22
C ILE A 308 20.16 4.38 9.32
N ALA A 309 21.07 3.46 9.66
CA ALA A 309 22.11 3.72 10.66
C ALA A 309 22.97 4.92 10.26
N GLN A 310 23.32 5.05 8.98
CA GLN A 310 24.04 6.20 8.46
C GLN A 310 23.26 7.50 8.62
N LYS A 311 22.03 7.52 8.10
CA LYS A 311 21.18 8.72 8.05
C LYS A 311 20.86 9.25 9.45
N THR A 312 20.71 8.35 10.40
CA THR A 312 20.39 8.65 11.80
C THR A 312 21.63 8.76 12.67
N LYS A 313 22.84 8.67 12.10
CA LYS A 313 24.12 8.68 12.84
C LYS A 313 24.18 7.64 13.97
N GLY A 314 23.52 6.50 13.75
CA GLY A 314 23.39 5.41 14.71
C GLY A 314 22.55 5.76 15.94
N GLU A 315 21.69 6.79 15.88
CA GLU A 315 20.84 7.22 17.00
C GLU A 315 19.49 6.47 17.06
N SER A 316 19.05 5.87 15.95
CA SER A 316 17.79 5.11 15.89
C SER A 316 17.99 3.61 16.09
N ALA A 317 17.14 3.01 16.90
CA ALA A 317 16.96 1.55 16.92
C ALA A 317 16.13 1.09 15.72
N ILE A 318 16.26 -0.18 15.31
CA ILE A 318 15.49 -0.75 14.21
C ILE A 318 14.75 -2.00 14.68
N LEU A 319 13.46 -2.05 14.35
CA LEU A 319 12.60 -3.23 14.49
C LEU A 319 12.20 -3.73 13.10
N LEU A 320 12.60 -4.96 12.79
CA LEU A 320 12.17 -5.62 11.56
C LEU A 320 10.85 -6.36 11.81
N ILE A 321 9.91 -6.20 10.89
CA ILE A 321 8.66 -6.97 10.89
C ILE A 321 8.77 -8.05 9.82
N ALA A 322 8.70 -9.32 10.22
CA ALA A 322 8.76 -10.43 9.26
C ALA A 322 7.64 -10.30 8.23
N THR A 323 7.97 -10.45 6.95
CA THR A 323 7.03 -10.26 5.84
C THR A 323 5.77 -11.13 6.05
N GLY A 324 4.60 -10.49 6.11
CA GLY A 324 3.35 -11.18 6.40
C GLY A 324 2.87 -12.07 5.24
N PRO A 325 2.03 -13.09 5.51
CA PRO A 325 1.37 -13.88 4.47
C PRO A 325 0.32 -13.04 3.70
N GLY A 326 0.00 -13.48 2.49
CA GLY A 326 -1.23 -13.08 1.78
C GLY A 326 -2.24 -14.23 1.73
N LYS A 327 -3.40 -14.04 1.09
CA LYS A 327 -4.37 -15.12 0.83
C LYS A 327 -3.88 -16.08 -0.26
N GLY A 328 -4.46 -17.28 -0.30
CA GLY A 328 -4.21 -18.26 -1.36
C GLY A 328 -2.74 -18.68 -1.42
N PRO A 329 -2.10 -18.78 -2.61
CA PRO A 329 -0.69 -19.19 -2.72
C PRO A 329 0.28 -18.31 -1.91
N ARG A 330 -0.06 -17.01 -1.74
CA ARG A 330 0.72 -16.05 -0.95
C ARG A 330 0.71 -16.34 0.54
N PHE A 331 -0.12 -17.26 1.01
CA PHE A 331 -0.03 -17.74 2.38
C PHE A 331 1.29 -18.49 2.61
N THR A 332 1.82 -19.18 1.59
CA THR A 332 3.07 -19.96 1.69
C THR A 332 4.23 -19.29 0.94
N MET A 333 3.99 -18.66 -0.21
CA MET A 333 5.05 -18.06 -1.04
C MET A 333 5.87 -16.95 -0.35
N MET A 334 5.39 -16.42 0.78
CA MET A 334 6.06 -15.35 1.54
C MET A 334 7.06 -15.90 2.58
N ASP A 335 7.12 -17.21 2.79
CA ASP A 335 7.87 -17.82 3.90
C ASP A 335 9.37 -17.64 3.83
N ASP A 336 9.94 -17.69 2.63
CA ASP A 336 11.37 -17.47 2.44
C ASP A 336 11.78 -16.02 2.73
N PHE A 337 10.93 -15.04 2.41
CA PHE A 337 11.17 -13.63 2.71
C PHE A 337 10.98 -13.36 4.21
N ALA A 338 9.95 -13.93 4.82
CA ALA A 338 9.79 -13.91 6.27
C ALA A 338 11.01 -14.53 6.97
N GLN A 339 11.52 -15.65 6.46
CA GLN A 339 12.70 -16.30 7.00
C GLN A 339 13.96 -15.45 6.85
N GLU A 340 14.13 -14.75 5.73
CA GLU A 340 15.25 -13.81 5.58
C GLU A 340 15.20 -12.68 6.61
N ILE A 341 14.03 -12.11 6.86
CA ILE A 341 13.89 -11.09 7.91
C ILE A 341 14.26 -11.66 9.29
N ARG A 342 13.87 -12.90 9.60
CA ARG A 342 14.30 -13.57 10.85
C ARG A 342 15.81 -13.73 10.93
N ASN A 343 16.44 -14.19 9.84
CA ASN A 343 17.88 -14.40 9.77
C ASN A 343 18.62 -13.07 9.98
N ILE A 344 18.22 -12.02 9.24
CA ILE A 344 18.83 -10.68 9.35
C ILE A 344 18.65 -10.12 10.76
N ALA A 345 17.46 -10.20 11.34
CA ALA A 345 17.23 -9.70 12.70
C ALA A 345 18.12 -10.42 13.73
N LYS A 346 18.27 -11.74 13.60
CA LYS A 346 19.14 -12.55 14.47
C LYS A 346 20.62 -12.17 14.29
N ASP A 347 21.10 -12.15 13.05
CA ASP A 347 22.51 -11.93 12.73
C ASP A 347 22.96 -10.51 13.11
N ARG A 348 22.07 -9.53 12.91
CA ARG A 348 22.31 -8.13 13.27
C ARG A 348 21.86 -7.75 14.69
N LYS A 349 21.31 -8.70 15.46
CA LYS A 349 20.80 -8.50 16.83
C LYS A 349 19.77 -7.36 16.93
N LEU A 350 18.88 -7.26 15.94
CA LEU A 350 17.80 -6.28 15.88
C LEU A 350 16.52 -6.82 16.53
N LEU A 351 15.60 -5.92 16.88
CA LEU A 351 14.26 -6.35 17.29
C LEU A 351 13.54 -7.02 16.12
N LEU A 352 12.80 -8.08 16.41
CA LEU A 352 11.99 -8.82 15.44
C LEU A 352 10.55 -8.95 15.93
N PHE A 353 9.61 -8.39 15.17
CA PHE A 353 8.20 -8.69 15.32
C PHE A 353 7.77 -9.67 14.22
N ASP A 354 7.55 -10.93 14.58
CA ASP A 354 7.26 -12.00 13.61
C ASP A 354 5.78 -12.04 13.20
N ALA A 355 5.34 -11.01 12.47
CA ALA A 355 3.98 -10.93 11.96
C ALA A 355 3.59 -12.14 11.11
N SER A 356 4.55 -12.74 10.39
CA SER A 356 4.34 -13.97 9.63
C SER A 356 3.87 -15.13 10.51
N HIS A 357 4.60 -15.42 11.59
CA HIS A 357 4.24 -16.48 12.53
C HIS A 357 2.91 -16.18 13.22
N ILE A 358 2.73 -14.95 13.71
CA ILE A 358 1.50 -14.52 14.41
C ILE A 358 0.28 -14.73 13.52
N LEU A 359 0.28 -14.20 12.30
CA LEU A 359 -0.85 -14.29 11.37
C LEU A 359 -1.13 -15.74 10.94
N LYS A 360 -0.09 -16.55 10.73
CA LYS A 360 -0.26 -17.96 10.35
C LYS A 360 -0.80 -18.82 11.48
N SER A 361 -0.44 -18.51 12.73
CA SER A 361 -0.89 -19.27 13.90
C SER A 361 -2.41 -19.26 14.10
N LEU A 362 -3.11 -18.29 13.49
CA LEU A 362 -4.57 -18.21 13.49
C LEU A 362 -5.25 -19.34 12.70
N GLY A 363 -4.51 -19.97 11.78
CA GLY A 363 -5.08 -20.82 10.74
C GLY A 363 -5.58 -20.01 9.54
N HIS A 364 -5.65 -20.66 8.38
CA HIS A 364 -5.87 -19.98 7.10
C HIS A 364 -7.24 -19.27 7.00
N GLU A 365 -8.30 -19.87 7.53
CA GLU A 365 -9.66 -19.31 7.49
C GLU A 365 -9.77 -18.03 8.32
N ALA A 366 -9.41 -18.10 9.61
CA ALA A 366 -9.41 -16.94 10.49
C ALA A 366 -8.46 -15.82 10.00
N PHE A 367 -7.31 -16.20 9.42
CA PHE A 367 -6.45 -15.22 8.74
C PHE A 367 -7.17 -14.53 7.59
N CYS A 368 -7.91 -15.27 6.75
CA CYS A 368 -8.61 -14.71 5.60
C CYS A 368 -9.68 -13.68 6.01
N ASP A 369 -10.32 -13.88 7.17
CA ASP A 369 -11.29 -12.93 7.73
C ASP A 369 -10.66 -11.60 8.16
N LEU A 370 -9.34 -11.56 8.39
CA LEU A 370 -8.59 -10.33 8.70
C LEU A 370 -8.10 -9.57 7.47
N MET A 371 -8.38 -10.05 6.25
CA MET A 371 -7.86 -9.45 5.02
C MET A 371 -8.99 -8.86 4.16
N ALA A 372 -8.81 -7.61 3.73
CA ALA A 372 -9.72 -6.92 2.81
C ALA A 372 -9.62 -7.50 1.38
N ASP A 373 -8.42 -7.91 0.98
CA ASP A 373 -8.16 -8.52 -0.32
C ASP A 373 -7.09 -9.63 -0.21
N MET A 374 -6.37 -9.91 -1.30
CA MET A 374 -5.33 -10.94 -1.35
C MET A 374 -4.06 -10.59 -0.55
N ALA A 375 -3.82 -9.31 -0.26
CA ALA A 375 -2.57 -8.79 0.29
C ALA A 375 -2.77 -7.90 1.52
N HIS A 376 -3.86 -7.14 1.57
CA HIS A 376 -4.05 -6.06 2.53
C HIS A 376 -4.99 -6.46 3.67
N PRO A 377 -4.59 -6.23 4.94
CA PRO A 377 -5.48 -6.40 6.08
C PRO A 377 -6.70 -5.48 6.00
N ASN A 378 -7.83 -5.92 6.54
CA ASN A 378 -8.97 -5.04 6.82
C ASN A 378 -8.75 -4.32 8.17
N GLU A 379 -9.75 -3.56 8.63
CA GLU A 379 -9.70 -2.83 9.91
C GLU A 379 -9.40 -3.76 11.10
N ALA A 380 -10.04 -4.93 11.17
CA ALA A 380 -9.79 -5.91 12.23
C ALA A 380 -8.36 -6.48 12.16
N GLY A 381 -7.83 -6.73 10.95
CA GLY A 381 -6.46 -7.15 10.75
C GLY A 381 -5.44 -6.09 11.19
N HIS A 382 -5.67 -4.83 10.84
CA HIS A 382 -4.85 -3.71 11.30
C HIS A 382 -4.88 -3.53 12.83
N GLN A 383 -6.06 -3.64 13.43
CA GLN A 383 -6.23 -3.58 14.89
C GLN A 383 -5.45 -4.70 15.58
N MET A 384 -5.57 -5.94 15.08
CA MET A 384 -4.88 -7.10 15.65
C MET A 384 -3.36 -6.92 15.58
N VAL A 385 -2.82 -6.48 14.44
CA VAL A 385 -1.39 -6.22 14.29
C VAL A 385 -0.93 -5.14 15.26
N ALA A 386 -1.67 -4.03 15.40
CA ALA A 386 -1.35 -2.97 16.33
C ALA A 386 -1.33 -3.44 17.80
N GLU A 387 -2.33 -4.24 18.19
CA GLU A 387 -2.42 -4.81 19.54
C GLU A 387 -1.25 -5.75 19.84
N LYS A 388 -0.92 -6.64 18.91
CA LYS A 388 0.21 -7.56 19.07
C LYS A 388 1.57 -6.88 19.04
N LEU A 389 1.72 -5.82 18.24
CA LEU A 389 2.93 -5.02 18.23
C LEU A 389 3.07 -4.21 19.53
N ALA A 390 1.98 -3.67 20.08
CA ALA A 390 1.99 -3.03 21.38
C ALA A 390 2.37 -4.02 22.49
N ASP A 391 1.76 -5.21 22.53
CA ASP A 391 2.11 -6.27 23.48
C ASP A 391 3.62 -6.59 23.40
N PHE A 392 4.13 -6.80 22.19
CA PHE A 392 5.55 -7.05 21.95
C PHE A 392 6.46 -5.94 22.49
N LEU A 393 6.13 -4.66 22.25
CA LEU A 393 6.96 -3.54 22.70
C LEU A 393 6.93 -3.37 24.23
N VAL A 394 5.77 -3.56 24.86
CA VAL A 394 5.61 -3.51 26.32
C VAL A 394 6.38 -4.65 26.99
N ASP A 395 6.27 -5.86 26.44
CA ASP A 395 7.01 -7.03 26.92
C ASP A 395 8.52 -6.86 26.75
N ALA A 396 8.97 -6.39 25.57
CA ALA A 396 10.37 -6.09 25.31
C ALA A 396 10.92 -5.02 26.27
N ALA A 397 10.09 -4.01 26.60
CA ALA A 397 10.44 -2.99 27.58
C ALA A 397 10.34 -3.50 29.02
N LYS A 398 9.84 -4.71 29.28
CA LYS A 398 9.63 -5.30 30.61
C LYS A 398 8.73 -4.43 31.50
N ILE A 399 7.73 -3.81 30.89
CA ILE A 399 6.74 -2.99 31.61
C ILE A 399 5.70 -3.94 32.20
N THR A 400 5.45 -3.82 33.51
CA THR A 400 4.52 -4.70 34.24
C THR A 400 3.13 -4.08 34.45
N THR A 401 2.91 -2.86 33.98
CA THR A 401 1.62 -2.19 34.05
C THR A 401 0.58 -3.02 33.29
N PRO A 402 -0.53 -3.44 33.92
CA PRO A 402 -1.56 -4.22 33.24
C PRO A 402 -2.13 -3.46 32.05
N LYS A 403 -2.39 -4.18 30.96
CA LYS A 403 -3.11 -3.63 29.80
C LYS A 403 -4.47 -3.13 30.28
N PRO A 404 -4.87 -1.89 29.94
CA PRO A 404 -6.21 -1.41 30.22
C PRO A 404 -7.22 -2.41 29.68
N VAL A 405 -8.15 -2.83 30.52
CA VAL A 405 -9.29 -3.60 30.07
C VAL A 405 -10.09 -2.63 29.22
N LYS A 406 -10.06 -2.80 27.89
CA LYS A 406 -11.01 -2.11 27.00
C LYS A 406 -12.38 -2.32 27.63
N GLN A 407 -13.04 -1.25 28.05
CA GLN A 407 -14.45 -1.34 28.41
C GLN A 407 -15.13 -1.95 27.21
N GLN A 408 -15.59 -3.19 27.38
CA GLN A 408 -16.38 -3.85 26.37
C GLN A 408 -17.57 -2.92 26.17
N LYS A 409 -17.60 -2.19 25.06
CA LYS A 409 -18.85 -1.58 24.62
C LYS A 409 -19.86 -2.71 24.72
N SER A 410 -20.94 -2.51 25.47
CA SER A 410 -22.03 -3.46 25.54
C SER A 410 -22.26 -3.97 24.13
N ALA A 411 -22.26 -5.30 23.95
CA ALA A 411 -22.42 -5.89 22.63
C ALA A 411 -23.54 -5.11 21.92
N PRO A 412 -23.31 -4.61 20.69
CA PRO A 412 -24.36 -3.94 19.97
C PRO A 412 -25.59 -4.85 20.02
N PRO A 413 -26.80 -4.31 20.23
CA PRO A 413 -28.00 -5.14 20.19
C PRO A 413 -27.92 -6.03 18.94
N GLN A 414 -28.20 -7.31 19.11
CA GLN A 414 -28.20 -8.24 17.98
C GLN A 414 -29.59 -8.20 17.34
N GLY A 415 -29.63 -8.06 16.02
CA GLY A 415 -30.86 -8.20 15.25
C GLY A 415 -31.60 -9.48 15.58
N GLN A 416 -32.92 -9.49 15.42
CA GLN A 416 -33.66 -10.74 15.46
C GLN A 416 -33.50 -11.50 14.15
N GLU A 417 -33.37 -12.81 14.24
CA GLU A 417 -33.47 -13.69 13.08
C GLU A 417 -34.93 -13.70 12.59
N TYR A 418 -35.11 -13.61 11.28
CA TYR A 418 -36.40 -13.77 10.62
C TYR A 418 -36.32 -14.95 9.66
N THR A 419 -37.26 -15.87 9.79
CA THR A 419 -37.42 -17.02 8.90
C THR A 419 -38.85 -17.08 8.41
N THR A 420 -39.04 -17.51 7.18
CA THR A 420 -40.35 -17.86 6.65
C THR A 420 -40.23 -19.10 5.78
N THR A 421 -41.15 -20.02 6.02
CA THR A 421 -41.37 -21.21 5.23
C THR A 421 -42.76 -21.15 4.56
N PHE A 422 -43.49 -20.05 4.74
CA PHE A 422 -44.87 -19.86 4.31
C PHE A 422 -45.91 -20.77 5.01
N GLU A 423 -45.49 -21.73 5.84
CA GLU A 423 -46.41 -22.47 6.73
C GLU A 423 -46.74 -21.68 8.00
N GLY A 424 -47.95 -21.12 8.02
CA GLY A 424 -48.49 -20.44 9.21
C GLY A 424 -48.05 -18.98 9.37
N ASP A 425 -47.22 -18.45 8.47
CA ASP A 425 -46.82 -17.04 8.40
C ASP A 425 -47.12 -16.39 7.03
N ALA A 426 -47.88 -17.09 6.19
CA ALA A 426 -48.39 -16.65 4.90
C ALA A 426 -49.05 -15.26 4.91
N GLU A 427 -49.77 -14.93 5.99
CA GLU A 427 -50.49 -13.66 6.16
C GLU A 427 -49.57 -12.45 6.35
N ASP A 428 -48.30 -12.69 6.68
CA ASP A 428 -47.27 -11.65 6.78
C ASP A 428 -46.75 -11.19 5.41
N TRP A 429 -47.15 -11.85 4.33
CA TRP A 429 -46.73 -11.50 2.97
C TRP A 429 -47.81 -10.78 2.19
N LYS A 430 -47.43 -9.64 1.60
CA LYS A 430 -48.26 -8.93 0.64
C LYS A 430 -48.00 -9.51 -0.75
N LEU A 431 -48.96 -10.29 -1.22
CA LEU A 431 -49.00 -10.85 -2.56
C LEU A 431 -49.63 -9.86 -3.54
N GLU A 432 -48.91 -9.49 -4.61
CA GLU A 432 -49.48 -8.67 -5.68
C GLU A 432 -50.06 -9.54 -6.81
N ARG A 433 -50.54 -8.89 -7.87
CA ARG A 433 -51.13 -9.57 -9.03
C ARG A 433 -50.16 -10.63 -9.58
N GLN A 434 -50.69 -11.80 -9.93
CA GLN A 434 -49.93 -12.95 -10.46
C GLN A 434 -48.95 -13.58 -9.48
N THR A 435 -49.16 -13.35 -8.18
CA THR A 435 -48.47 -14.07 -7.10
C THR A 435 -49.48 -14.84 -6.26
N GLU A 436 -49.11 -16.06 -5.87
CA GLU A 436 -49.93 -16.95 -5.05
C GLU A 436 -49.05 -17.79 -4.14
N LEU A 437 -49.60 -18.25 -3.02
CA LEU A 437 -49.02 -19.34 -2.26
C LEU A 437 -49.61 -20.65 -2.78
N THR A 438 -48.76 -21.64 -2.98
CA THR A 438 -49.15 -22.91 -3.59
C THR A 438 -48.45 -24.08 -2.94
N THR A 439 -49.12 -25.23 -2.91
CA THR A 439 -48.50 -26.53 -2.59
C THR A 439 -47.79 -27.15 -3.80
N GLU A 440 -47.97 -26.55 -4.98
CA GLU A 440 -47.32 -26.98 -6.22
C GLU A 440 -45.80 -26.83 -6.09
N LEU A 441 -45.08 -27.96 -6.10
CA LEU A 441 -43.62 -28.02 -6.00
C LEU A 441 -43.04 -27.45 -4.70
N ALA A 442 -43.88 -27.18 -3.70
CA ALA A 442 -43.44 -26.78 -2.38
C ALA A 442 -42.54 -27.84 -1.76
N GLN A 443 -41.60 -27.41 -0.92
CA GLN A 443 -40.80 -28.34 -0.14
C GLN A 443 -41.66 -28.90 1.02
N ASP A 444 -41.33 -30.10 1.51
CA ASP A 444 -41.88 -30.68 2.75
C ASP A 444 -43.42 -30.72 2.93
N ASN A 445 -44.19 -31.02 1.87
CA ASN A 445 -45.67 -31.04 1.87
C ASN A 445 -46.32 -29.71 2.32
N GLY A 446 -45.55 -28.62 2.33
CA GLY A 446 -45.96 -27.31 2.78
C GLY A 446 -46.45 -26.40 1.66
N THR A 447 -46.20 -25.11 1.79
CA THR A 447 -46.55 -24.09 0.78
C THR A 447 -45.33 -23.30 0.39
N CYS A 448 -45.22 -22.92 -0.89
CA CYS A 448 -44.18 -22.01 -1.35
C CYS A 448 -44.79 -20.82 -2.08
N LEU A 449 -44.00 -19.76 -2.22
CA LEU A 449 -44.40 -18.58 -2.95
C LEU A 449 -44.15 -18.77 -4.45
N LYS A 450 -45.21 -18.62 -5.26
CA LYS A 450 -45.18 -18.73 -6.72
C LYS A 450 -45.50 -17.39 -7.36
N LEU A 451 -44.63 -16.96 -8.28
CA LEU A 451 -44.81 -15.76 -9.09
C LEU A 451 -44.85 -16.17 -10.57
N THR A 452 -45.91 -15.79 -11.29
CA THR A 452 -46.10 -16.17 -12.71
C THR A 452 -46.11 -14.95 -13.62
N ALA A 453 -45.04 -14.75 -14.38
CA ALA A 453 -44.96 -13.70 -15.39
C ALA A 453 -45.44 -14.23 -16.76
N VAL A 454 -46.35 -13.49 -17.39
CA VAL A 454 -46.96 -13.84 -18.68
C VAL A 454 -46.46 -12.92 -19.78
N GLU A 455 -46.82 -13.21 -21.04
CA GLU A 455 -46.50 -12.28 -22.13
C GLU A 455 -47.22 -10.93 -21.93
N LYS A 456 -46.48 -9.82 -22.03
CA LYS A 456 -46.98 -8.43 -21.89
C LYS A 456 -47.56 -8.09 -20.50
N ASN A 457 -46.81 -8.35 -19.42
CA ASN A 457 -47.20 -7.86 -18.09
C ASN A 457 -47.29 -6.32 -18.07
N THR A 458 -48.38 -5.78 -17.50
CA THR A 458 -48.59 -4.33 -17.39
C THR A 458 -47.70 -3.67 -16.34
N ASP A 459 -47.19 -4.45 -15.38
CA ASP A 459 -46.25 -4.05 -14.32
C ASP A 459 -45.36 -5.26 -13.93
N HIS A 460 -44.40 -5.05 -13.05
CA HIS A 460 -43.58 -6.08 -12.43
C HIS A 460 -44.43 -7.02 -11.56
N VAL A 461 -44.07 -8.30 -11.51
CA VAL A 461 -44.72 -9.29 -10.63
C VAL A 461 -43.94 -9.34 -9.31
N ARG A 462 -44.61 -9.11 -8.19
CA ARG A 462 -43.94 -8.85 -6.90
C ARG A 462 -44.67 -9.48 -5.72
N ALA A 463 -43.90 -9.89 -4.73
CA ALA A 463 -44.40 -10.22 -3.40
C ALA A 463 -43.46 -9.64 -2.34
N TRP A 464 -44.03 -9.18 -1.24
CA TRP A 464 -43.30 -8.46 -0.18
C TRP A 464 -43.48 -9.16 1.16
N SER A 465 -42.41 -9.32 1.91
CA SER A 465 -42.49 -9.69 3.32
C SER A 465 -43.07 -8.55 4.17
N LYS A 466 -43.42 -8.86 5.42
CA LYS A 466 -43.56 -7.87 6.47
C LYS A 466 -42.22 -7.14 6.72
N PRO A 467 -42.24 -5.97 7.37
CA PRO A 467 -41.03 -5.31 7.84
C PRO A 467 -40.26 -6.20 8.82
N ILE A 468 -38.95 -6.30 8.59
CA ILE A 468 -37.99 -7.00 9.44
C ILE A 468 -37.13 -5.91 10.08
N ASN A 469 -37.16 -5.83 11.40
CA ASN A 469 -36.33 -4.86 12.13
C ASN A 469 -34.85 -5.19 11.97
N VAL A 470 -34.07 -4.18 11.64
CA VAL A 470 -32.62 -4.30 11.47
C VAL A 470 -31.87 -3.22 12.26
N ILE A 471 -30.60 -3.47 12.50
CA ILE A 471 -29.75 -2.59 13.32
C ILE A 471 -28.71 -1.93 12.41
N PRO A 472 -28.66 -0.59 12.34
CA PRO A 472 -27.63 0.14 11.59
C PRO A 472 -26.21 -0.37 11.85
N GLY A 473 -25.44 -0.56 10.78
CA GLY A 473 -24.06 -1.05 10.84
C GLY A 473 -23.91 -2.58 10.99
N GLN A 474 -24.97 -3.32 11.34
CA GLN A 474 -24.92 -4.77 11.44
C GLN A 474 -24.96 -5.44 10.05
N VAL A 475 -24.31 -6.60 9.91
CA VAL A 475 -24.37 -7.42 8.70
C VAL A 475 -25.42 -8.51 8.89
N TYR A 476 -26.28 -8.69 7.89
CA TYR A 476 -27.25 -9.77 7.83
C TYR A 476 -26.92 -10.71 6.67
N GLN A 477 -27.04 -12.01 6.92
CA GLN A 477 -27.03 -13.04 5.90
C GLN A 477 -28.48 -13.30 5.47
N VAL A 478 -28.75 -13.17 4.17
CA VAL A 478 -30.03 -13.52 3.55
C VAL A 478 -29.83 -14.80 2.76
N GLU A 479 -30.69 -15.78 3.00
CA GLU A 479 -30.65 -17.07 2.34
C GLU A 479 -32.05 -17.47 1.92
N ALA A 480 -32.20 -18.11 0.77
CA ALA A 480 -33.47 -18.64 0.32
C ALA A 480 -33.28 -19.79 -0.66
N ASP A 481 -34.28 -20.65 -0.75
CA ASP A 481 -34.38 -21.66 -1.79
C ASP A 481 -35.12 -21.10 -2.99
N VAL A 482 -34.59 -21.37 -4.19
CA VAL A 482 -35.19 -20.90 -5.44
C VAL A 482 -35.29 -22.03 -6.45
N LEU A 483 -36.47 -22.17 -7.05
CA LEU A 483 -36.72 -22.97 -8.25
C LEU A 483 -37.16 -22.01 -9.36
N ASN A 484 -36.28 -21.80 -10.33
CA ASN A 484 -36.42 -20.76 -11.35
C ASN A 484 -36.78 -21.35 -12.70
N LYS A 485 -38.06 -21.20 -13.10
CA LYS A 485 -38.60 -21.62 -14.41
C LYS A 485 -38.92 -20.42 -15.32
N ILE A 486 -38.26 -19.28 -15.11
CA ILE A 486 -38.36 -18.14 -16.02
C ILE A 486 -37.59 -18.47 -17.30
N THR A 487 -38.28 -18.40 -18.45
CA THR A 487 -37.72 -18.73 -19.76
C THR A 487 -37.12 -17.51 -20.45
N THR A 488 -37.70 -16.34 -20.21
CA THR A 488 -37.26 -15.04 -20.76
C THR A 488 -37.31 -13.99 -19.67
N GLY A 489 -36.33 -13.09 -19.62
CA GLY A 489 -36.30 -11.97 -18.67
C GLY A 489 -35.51 -12.27 -17.39
N ARG A 490 -35.89 -11.62 -16.27
CA ARG A 490 -35.11 -11.63 -15.03
C ARG A 490 -35.95 -11.53 -13.77
N TYR A 491 -35.37 -12.02 -12.68
CA TYR A 491 -35.90 -11.85 -11.33
C TYR A 491 -34.78 -11.47 -10.36
N GLY A 492 -35.18 -10.97 -9.20
CA GLY A 492 -34.29 -10.77 -8.07
C GLY A 492 -35.03 -10.77 -6.75
N ILE A 493 -34.27 -11.03 -5.69
CA ILE A 493 -34.66 -10.86 -4.29
C ILE A 493 -33.92 -9.62 -3.80
N TYR A 494 -34.69 -8.64 -3.38
CA TYR A 494 -34.21 -7.32 -3.00
C TYR A 494 -34.58 -7.02 -1.56
N LEU A 495 -33.77 -6.20 -0.91
CA LEU A 495 -34.11 -5.59 0.37
C LEU A 495 -34.50 -4.13 0.12
N ALA A 496 -35.73 -3.80 0.53
CA ALA A 496 -36.25 -2.44 0.55
C ALA A 496 -36.04 -1.84 1.94
N GLU A 497 -35.39 -0.68 2.00
CA GLU A 497 -34.93 -0.07 3.24
C GLU A 497 -35.92 0.98 3.75
N TYR A 498 -36.10 1.03 5.08
CA TYR A 498 -36.98 1.99 5.75
C TYR A 498 -36.30 2.60 6.97
N ASP A 499 -36.52 3.89 7.18
CA ASP A 499 -36.03 4.67 8.33
C ASP A 499 -36.84 4.45 9.62
N GLU A 500 -37.96 3.75 9.53
CA GLU A 500 -38.81 3.36 10.67
C GLU A 500 -38.95 1.84 10.80
N GLY A 501 -39.12 1.36 12.04
CA GLY A 501 -39.20 -0.08 12.34
C GLY A 501 -40.47 -0.78 11.84
N ASP A 502 -41.56 -0.02 11.67
CA ASP A 502 -42.84 -0.56 11.20
C ASP A 502 -42.94 -0.66 9.66
N GLY A 503 -41.86 -0.30 8.95
CA GLY A 503 -41.81 -0.25 7.49
C GLY A 503 -42.88 0.64 6.85
N LYS A 504 -43.33 1.69 7.55
CA LYS A 504 -44.23 2.76 7.04
C LYS A 504 -43.53 4.11 6.85
N GLY A 505 -42.26 4.22 7.27
CA GLY A 505 -41.42 5.40 7.07
C GLY A 505 -41.20 5.72 5.59
N GLN A 506 -40.45 6.80 5.31
CA GLN A 506 -40.23 7.16 3.91
C GLN A 506 -39.49 6.01 3.22
N PHE A 507 -40.08 5.51 2.12
CA PHE A 507 -39.31 4.68 1.19
C PHE A 507 -38.21 5.57 0.65
N ASN A 508 -37.03 5.44 1.22
CA ASN A 508 -35.94 6.34 0.89
C ASN A 508 -35.64 6.10 -0.60
N SER A 509 -35.63 7.16 -1.40
CA SER A 509 -35.44 7.08 -2.87
C SER A 509 -34.06 6.56 -3.30
N LEU A 510 -33.32 5.95 -2.37
CA LEU A 510 -31.99 5.40 -2.51
C LEU A 510 -32.03 3.89 -2.27
N LYS A 511 -31.84 3.16 -3.38
CA LYS A 511 -31.34 1.77 -3.50
C LYS A 511 -32.20 0.64 -2.90
N MET A 512 -32.86 -0.11 -3.79
CA MET A 512 -33.16 -1.51 -3.52
C MET A 512 -31.85 -2.33 -3.57
N HIS A 513 -31.54 -3.06 -2.49
CA HIS A 513 -30.32 -3.88 -2.46
C HIS A 513 -30.62 -5.30 -2.95
N CYS A 514 -30.13 -5.64 -4.15
CA CYS A 514 -30.27 -6.99 -4.68
C CYS A 514 -29.33 -7.96 -3.96
N VAL A 515 -29.87 -8.95 -3.24
CA VAL A 515 -29.08 -9.96 -2.52
C VAL A 515 -28.93 -11.26 -3.31
N ILE A 516 -29.94 -11.63 -4.10
CA ILE A 516 -29.95 -12.84 -4.94
C ILE A 516 -30.63 -12.48 -6.27
N SER A 517 -30.00 -12.76 -7.42
CA SER A 517 -30.66 -12.60 -8.73
C SER A 517 -30.15 -13.58 -9.77
N HIS A 518 -31.03 -13.96 -10.71
CA HIS A 518 -30.70 -14.87 -11.81
C HIS A 518 -30.04 -16.19 -11.37
N LYS A 519 -30.38 -16.66 -10.17
CA LYS A 519 -29.97 -17.95 -9.63
C LYS A 519 -31.12 -18.96 -9.79
N GLY A 520 -31.03 -20.13 -9.17
CA GLY A 520 -32.02 -21.19 -9.30
C GLY A 520 -31.78 -22.12 -10.48
N ASN A 521 -32.44 -23.27 -10.44
CA ASN A 521 -32.49 -24.24 -11.52
C ASN A 521 -33.95 -24.45 -11.97
N ALA A 522 -34.19 -24.84 -13.22
CA ALA A 522 -35.54 -25.05 -13.74
C ALA A 522 -36.19 -26.37 -13.28
N THR A 523 -35.39 -27.32 -12.77
CA THR A 523 -35.83 -28.70 -12.48
C THR A 523 -35.70 -29.09 -11.01
N ARG A 524 -34.94 -28.35 -10.20
CA ARG A 524 -34.74 -28.61 -8.77
C ARG A 524 -34.54 -27.33 -7.98
N TRP A 525 -34.92 -27.37 -6.70
CA TRP A 525 -34.62 -26.31 -5.74
C TRP A 525 -33.12 -26.19 -5.50
N THR A 526 -32.63 -24.95 -5.37
CA THR A 526 -31.25 -24.67 -4.99
C THR A 526 -31.20 -23.53 -3.97
N ARG A 527 -30.42 -23.73 -2.89
CA ARG A 527 -30.14 -22.72 -1.86
C ARG A 527 -29.21 -21.64 -2.39
N HIS A 528 -29.56 -20.39 -2.15
CA HIS A 528 -28.73 -19.23 -2.49
C HIS A 528 -28.66 -18.27 -1.33
N ASP A 529 -27.56 -17.51 -1.28
CA ASP A 529 -27.30 -16.57 -0.21
C ASP A 529 -26.74 -15.24 -0.73
N GLY A 530 -26.88 -14.20 0.10
CA GLY A 530 -26.27 -12.88 -0.08
C GLY A 530 -26.13 -12.15 1.25
N LYS A 531 -25.12 -11.28 1.36
CA LYS A 531 -24.89 -10.46 2.56
C LYS A 531 -25.42 -9.05 2.36
N TYR A 532 -25.91 -8.46 3.45
CA TYR A 532 -26.38 -7.09 3.50
C TYR A 532 -25.84 -6.37 4.73
N THR A 533 -25.13 -5.26 4.55
CA THR A 533 -24.72 -4.37 5.64
C THR A 533 -25.74 -3.25 5.76
N VAL A 534 -26.38 -3.12 6.93
CA VAL A 534 -27.44 -2.14 7.15
C VAL A 534 -26.83 -0.72 7.15
N PRO A 535 -27.27 0.18 6.25
CA PRO A 535 -26.81 1.56 6.24
C PRO A 535 -27.22 2.31 7.51
N GLU A 536 -26.51 3.39 7.81
CA GLU A 536 -26.90 4.31 8.88
C GLU A 536 -28.31 4.86 8.66
N GLY A 537 -29.09 4.96 9.73
CA GLY A 537 -30.48 5.46 9.71
C GLY A 537 -31.55 4.46 9.28
N ILE A 538 -31.20 3.26 8.81
CA ILE A 538 -32.17 2.23 8.42
C ILE A 538 -32.56 1.37 9.63
N LYS A 539 -33.86 1.31 9.92
CA LYS A 539 -34.41 0.60 11.10
C LYS A 539 -35.17 -0.67 10.74
N SER A 540 -35.70 -0.77 9.52
CA SER A 540 -36.29 -2.01 9.03
C SER A 540 -36.05 -2.22 7.53
N ILE A 541 -36.19 -3.47 7.10
CA ILE A 541 -36.17 -3.85 5.69
C ILE A 541 -37.40 -4.69 5.33
N ARG A 542 -37.80 -4.69 4.06
CA ARG A 542 -38.70 -5.71 3.51
C ARG A 542 -37.98 -6.51 2.45
N VAL A 543 -38.22 -7.82 2.43
CA VAL A 543 -37.77 -8.69 1.35
C VAL A 543 -38.78 -8.57 0.23
N LEU A 544 -38.32 -8.17 -0.95
CA LEU A 544 -39.08 -8.13 -2.19
C LEU A 544 -38.61 -9.24 -3.11
N VAL A 545 -39.51 -10.18 -3.43
CA VAL A 545 -39.33 -11.10 -4.55
C VAL A 545 -39.93 -10.44 -5.78
N TRP A 546 -39.11 -10.18 -6.80
CA TRP A 546 -39.46 -9.35 -7.95
C TRP A 546 -39.13 -10.06 -9.26
N ILE A 547 -40.08 -10.10 -10.19
CA ILE A 547 -39.88 -10.49 -11.59
C ILE A 547 -40.09 -9.27 -12.48
N ALA A 548 -39.18 -9.06 -13.43
CA ALA A 548 -39.26 -7.95 -14.36
C ALA A 548 -40.48 -8.08 -15.30
N LYS A 549 -41.13 -6.97 -15.65
CA LYS A 549 -42.39 -6.96 -16.42
C LYS A 549 -42.26 -7.58 -17.81
N GLU A 550 -41.06 -7.54 -18.38
CA GLU A 550 -40.68 -8.14 -19.65
C GLU A 550 -40.46 -9.65 -19.59
N SER A 551 -40.55 -10.25 -18.40
CA SER A 551 -40.23 -11.67 -18.20
C SER A 551 -41.41 -12.58 -18.51
N ILE A 552 -41.10 -13.84 -18.83
CA ILE A 552 -42.05 -14.92 -19.08
C ILE A 552 -41.60 -16.15 -18.31
N GLY A 553 -42.54 -16.80 -17.62
CA GLY A 553 -42.33 -18.03 -16.87
C GLY A 553 -42.59 -17.86 -15.38
N THR A 554 -42.17 -18.85 -14.59
CA THR A 554 -42.59 -18.97 -13.18
C THR A 554 -41.39 -19.06 -12.25
N LEU A 555 -41.45 -18.36 -11.13
CA LEU A 555 -40.49 -18.46 -10.03
C LEU A 555 -41.18 -19.09 -8.83
N TYR A 556 -40.54 -20.07 -8.20
CA TYR A 556 -40.91 -20.56 -6.88
C TYR A 556 -39.82 -20.19 -5.88
N PHE A 557 -40.24 -19.78 -4.70
CA PHE A 557 -39.40 -19.23 -3.64
C PHE A 557 -39.83 -19.78 -2.29
N ASP A 558 -38.87 -20.21 -1.48
CA ASP A 558 -39.14 -20.91 -0.22
C ASP A 558 -37.99 -20.78 0.80
N ASN A 559 -38.24 -21.16 2.05
CA ASN A 559 -37.25 -21.26 3.14
C ASN A 559 -36.37 -20.02 3.32
N LEU A 560 -36.96 -18.82 3.26
CA LEU A 560 -36.21 -17.58 3.44
C LEU A 560 -35.73 -17.46 4.89
N LYS A 561 -34.46 -17.10 5.04
CA LYS A 561 -33.81 -16.79 6.30
C LYS A 561 -33.05 -15.48 6.19
N VAL A 562 -33.31 -14.55 7.11
CA VAL A 562 -32.59 -13.29 7.30
C VAL A 562 -32.04 -13.31 8.72
N SER A 563 -30.73 -13.49 8.86
CA SER A 563 -30.09 -13.67 10.16
C SER A 563 -28.93 -12.70 10.37
N PRO A 564 -28.76 -12.12 11.57
CA PRO A 564 -27.59 -11.32 11.90
C PRO A 564 -26.31 -12.17 11.87
N LYS A 565 -25.23 -11.63 11.31
CA LYS A 565 -23.88 -12.23 11.34
C LYS A 565 -23.04 -11.74 12.50
#